data_AF-A0A535VD57-F1
#
_entry.id   AF-A0A535VD57-F1
#
_cell.length_a   1.000
_cell.length_b   1.000
_cell.length_c   1.000
_cell.angle_alpha   90.00
_cell.angle_beta   90.00
_cell.angle_gamma   90.00
#
_symmetry.space_group_name_H-M   'P 1'
#
loop_
_entity.id
_entity.type
_entity.pdbx_description
1 polymer ?
#
loop_
_entity_poly.entity_id
_entity_poly.type
_entity_poly.pdbx_seq_one_letter_code
_entity_poly.pdbx_strand_id
1 'polypeptide(L)' 'MEEAKYLLDQGNASVTEAALSVGYNDPNYFSKVFTKLEHVTPHDYRKRKKGNESSLQAKQLITSPVYSRSIQPHS' A
#
# COMPACT_ATOMS: atom_id res chain seq x y z
N MET A 1 -3.12 -5.23 -11.54
CA MET A 1 -2.32 -4.09 -11.05
C MET A 1 -2.84 -2.78 -11.61
N GLU A 2 -3.06 -2.70 -12.91
CA GLU A 2 -3.65 -1.54 -13.59
C GLU A 2 -5.01 -1.15 -13.00
N GLU A 3 -5.87 -2.14 -12.73
CA GLU A 3 -7.17 -1.92 -12.08
C GLU A 3 -7.05 -1.28 -10.68
N ALA A 4 -6.07 -1.71 -9.88
CA ALA A 4 -5.84 -1.12 -8.57
C ALA A 4 -5.32 0.32 -8.69
N LYS A 5 -4.51 0.62 -9.71
CA LYS A 5 -4.07 1.99 -9.99
C LYS A 5 -5.24 2.87 -10.39
N TYR A 6 -6.13 2.36 -11.25
CA TYR A 6 -7.35 3.06 -11.62
C TYR A 6 -8.21 3.37 -10.40
N LEU A 7 -8.46 2.39 -9.53
CA LEU A 7 -9.24 2.57 -8.29
C LEU A 7 -8.61 3.59 -7.33
N LEU A 8 -7.29 3.57 -7.19
CA LEU A 8 -6.54 4.53 -6.37
C LEU A 8 -6.50 5.93 -7.01
N ASP A 9 -6.50 6.02 -8.35
CA ASP A 9 -6.51 7.26 -9.13
C ASP A 9 -7.86 7.96 -9.05
N GLN A 10 -8.96 7.20 -9.13
CA GLN A 10 -10.32 7.71 -8.92
C GLN A 10 -10.53 8.23 -7.50
N GLY A 11 -9.73 7.79 -6.52
CA GLY A 11 -9.84 8.21 -5.12
C GLY A 11 -11.09 7.70 -4.40
N ASN A 12 -11.89 6.86 -5.05
CA ASN A 12 -13.10 6.25 -4.52
C ASN A 12 -12.84 4.98 -3.70
N ALA A 13 -11.68 4.34 -3.88
CA ALA A 13 -11.34 3.09 -3.19
C ALA A 13 -10.18 3.28 -2.21
N SER A 14 -10.27 2.58 -1.08
CA SER A 14 -9.15 2.40 -0.15
C SER A 14 -8.08 1.47 -0.73
N VAL A 15 -6.85 1.53 -0.21
CA VAL A 15 -5.78 0.58 -0.57
C VAL A 15 -6.24 -0.88 -0.37
N THR A 16 -6.97 -1.15 0.70
CA THR A 16 -7.54 -2.46 1.00
C THR A 16 -8.58 -2.88 -0.03
N GLU A 17 -9.49 -1.98 -0.41
CA GLU A 17 -10.53 -2.27 -1.42
C GLU A 17 -9.91 -2.51 -2.79
N ALA A 18 -8.92 -1.70 -3.17
CA ALA A 18 -8.17 -1.89 -4.41
C ALA A 18 -7.42 -3.24 -4.42
N ALA A 19 -6.85 -3.66 -3.28
CA ALA A 19 -6.21 -4.97 -3.15
C ALA A 19 -7.20 -6.12 -3.35
N LEU A 20 -8.33 -6.07 -2.62
CA LEU A 20 -9.38 -7.09 -2.70
C LEU A 20 -10.01 -7.14 -4.10
N SER A 21 -10.22 -5.99 -4.73
CA SER A 21 -10.84 -5.87 -6.05
C SER A 21 -9.99 -6.48 -7.17
N VAL A 22 -8.66 -6.50 -7.02
CA VAL A 22 -7.77 -7.10 -8.03
C VAL A 22 -7.36 -8.54 -7.70
N GLY A 23 -8.01 -9.16 -6.70
CA GLY A 23 -7.81 -10.55 -6.32
C GLY A 23 -6.72 -10.80 -5.28
N TYR A 24 -6.21 -9.76 -4.59
CA TYR A 24 -5.35 -9.96 -3.43
C TYR A 24 -6.20 -10.12 -2.17
N ASN A 25 -6.15 -11.32 -1.60
CA ASN A 25 -6.74 -11.59 -0.28
C ASN A 25 -6.01 -10.86 0.85
N ASP A 26 -4.72 -10.54 0.64
CA ASP A 26 -3.89 -9.88 1.66
C ASP A 26 -3.46 -8.47 1.22
N PRO A 27 -4.01 -7.41 1.85
CA PRO A 27 -3.68 -6.02 1.51
C PRO A 27 -2.23 -5.63 1.90
N ASN A 28 -1.60 -6.34 2.85
CA ASN A 28 -0.19 -6.12 3.18
C ASN A 28 0.70 -6.66 2.07
N TYR A 29 0.38 -7.86 1.55
CA TYR A 29 1.09 -8.41 0.39
C TYR A 29 0.92 -7.52 -0.84
N PHE A 30 -0.31 -7.07 -1.12
CA PHE A 30 -0.59 -6.11 -2.19
C PHE A 30 0.30 -4.87 -2.07
N SER A 31 0.39 -4.27 -0.89
CA SER A 31 1.19 -3.07 -0.68
C SER A 31 2.68 -3.28 -1.01
N LYS A 32 3.22 -4.47 -0.71
CA LYS A 32 4.60 -4.83 -1.05
C LYS A 32 4.81 -4.96 -2.55
N VAL A 33 3.93 -5.71 -3.22
CA VAL A 33 4.02 -5.90 -4.67
C VAL A 33 3.80 -4.58 -5.39
N PHE A 34 2.84 -3.78 -4.96
CA PHE A 34 2.55 -2.45 -5.51
C PHE A 34 3.75 -1.51 -5.38
N THR A 35 4.37 -1.45 -4.20
CA THR A 35 5.58 -0.65 -3.99
C THR A 35 6.75 -1.16 -4.82
N LYS A 36 6.87 -2.47 -5.04
CA LYS A 36 7.92 -3.04 -5.89
C LYS A 36 7.74 -2.71 -7.38
N LEU A 37 6.50 -2.62 -7.86
CA LEU A 37 6.21 -2.31 -9.26
C LEU A 37 6.19 -0.80 -9.55
N GLU A 38 5.56 -0.01 -8.69
CA GLU A 38 5.36 1.43 -8.91
C GLU A 38 6.40 2.30 -8.19
N HIS A 39 7.29 1.69 -7.40
CA HIS A 39 8.30 2.38 -6.57
C HIS A 39 7.73 3.35 -5.53
N VAL A 40 6.41 3.35 -5.35
CA VAL A 40 5.68 4.18 -4.38
C VAL A 40 4.63 3.34 -3.67
N THR A 41 4.35 3.68 -2.42
CA THR A 41 3.30 2.95 -1.68
C THR A 41 1.92 3.30 -2.24
N PRO A 42 0.95 2.37 -2.23
CA PRO A 42 -0.41 2.66 -2.71
C PRO A 42 -1.09 3.77 -1.89
N HIS A 43 -0.71 3.93 -0.62
CA HIS A 43 -1.15 5.03 0.21
C HIS A 43 -0.59 6.39 -0.25
N ASP A 44 0.70 6.46 -0.56
CA ASP A 44 1.34 7.67 -1.10
C ASP A 44 0.80 8.00 -2.50
N TYR A 45 0.60 6.99 -3.34
CA TYR A 45 0.02 7.12 -4.68
C TYR A 45 -1.36 7.79 -4.62
N ARG A 46 -2.24 7.30 -3.73
CA ARG A 46 -3.56 7.91 -3.47
C ARG A 46 -3.44 9.35 -2.92
N LYS A 47 -2.48 9.59 -2.02
CA LYS A 47 -2.30 10.90 -1.38
C LYS A 47 -1.81 11.96 -2.37
N ARG A 48 -0.89 11.61 -3.28
CA ARG A 48 -0.36 12.53 -4.31
C ARG A 48 -1.45 13.12 -5.21
N LYS A 49 -2.48 12.33 -5.55
CA LYS A 49 -3.58 12.77 -6.41
C LYS A 49 -4.58 13.71 -5.72
N LYS A 50 -4.69 13.68 -4.39
CA LYS A 50 -5.64 14.54 -3.64
C LYS A 50 -5.19 15.99 -3.46
N GLY A 51 -3.98 16.36 -3.86
CA GLY A 51 -3.52 17.76 -3.91
C GLY A 51 -3.36 18.42 -2.54
N ASN A 52 -2.11 18.79 -2.21
CA ASN A 52 -1.74 19.77 -1.18
C ASN A 52 -2.10 19.47 0.28
N GLU A 53 -1.17 18.85 1.03
CA GLU A 53 -0.70 19.44 2.29
C GLU A 53 0.57 18.73 2.81
N SER A 54 1.68 19.46 2.68
CA SER A 54 2.73 19.75 3.65
C SER A 54 3.21 18.69 4.64
N SER A 55 4.49 18.36 4.43
CA SER A 55 5.50 18.12 5.47
C SER A 55 5.55 16.74 6.14
N LEU A 56 6.77 16.20 6.13
CA LEU A 56 7.35 15.33 7.16
C LEU A 56 6.71 13.95 7.34
N GLN A 57 7.13 13.00 6.50
CA GLN A 57 7.54 11.68 7.01
C GLN A 57 8.57 11.04 6.07
N ALA A 58 9.66 11.77 5.83
CA ALA A 58 10.92 11.17 5.46
C ALA A 58 11.65 10.81 6.76
N LYS A 59 11.42 9.59 7.27
CA LYS A 59 12.27 8.76 8.15
C LYS A 59 11.38 7.64 8.72
N GLN A 60 11.88 6.40 8.71
CA GLN A 60 11.30 5.20 9.34
C GLN A 60 10.49 4.21 8.46
N LEU A 61 11.04 3.74 7.34
CA LEU A 61 10.63 2.43 6.78
C LEU A 61 11.82 1.67 6.19
N ILE A 62 12.67 1.11 7.06
CA ILE A 62 13.14 -0.24 6.78
C ILE A 62 12.00 -1.21 7.15
N THR A 63 11.01 -1.33 6.26
CA THR A 63 9.84 -2.21 6.40
C THR A 63 8.89 -1.85 7.56
N SER A 64 7.58 -1.76 7.28
CA SER A 64 6.58 -1.38 8.29
C SER A 64 6.56 -2.37 9.46
N PRO A 65 6.42 -1.93 10.73
CA PRO A 65 6.40 -2.80 11.91
C PRO A 65 5.15 -3.70 11.98
N VAL A 66 4.27 -3.65 10.98
CA VAL A 66 3.18 -4.61 10.81
C VAL A 66 3.59 -5.89 10.07
N TYR A 67 4.85 -6.03 9.66
CA TYR A 67 5.40 -7.32 9.17
C TYR A 67 6.36 -8.02 10.15
N SER A 68 6.45 -7.51 11.38
CA SER A 68 7.21 -8.12 12.48
C SER A 68 6.27 -8.58 13.59
N ARG A 69 5.27 -9.39 13.25
CA ARG A 69 4.52 -10.21 14.20
C ARG A 69 4.53 -11.66 13.69
N SER A 70 5.46 -12.43 14.26
CA SER A 70 5.33 -13.87 14.50
C SER A 70 5.21 -14.81 13.30
N ILE A 71 6.36 -15.22 12.76
CA ILE A 71 6.57 -16.65 12.51
C ILE A 71 7.75 -17.06 13.40
N GLN A 72 7.46 -17.29 14.68
CA GLN A 72 8.25 -18.23 15.46
C GLN A 72 7.70 -19.61 15.12
N PRO A 73 8.51 -20.60 14.74
CA PRO A 73 8.06 -21.98 14.82
C PRO A 73 7.80 -22.27 16.29
N HIS A 74 6.55 -22.58 16.64
CA HIS A 74 6.32 -23.34 17.86
C HIS A 74 6.36 -24.81 17.48
N SER A 75 7.19 -25.54 18.23
CA SER A 75 7.65 -26.93 18.09
C SER A 75 8.88 -27.14 17.22
#